data_AF-A0A2X3LRV7-F1
#
_entry.id   AF-A0A2X3LRV7-F1
#
_cell.length_a   1.000
_cell.length_b   1.000
_cell.length_c   1.000
_cell.angle_alpha   90.00
_cell.angle_beta   90.00
_cell.angle_gamma   90.00
#
_symmetry.space_group_name_H-M   'P 1'
#
loop_
_entity.id
_entity.type
_entity.pdbx_description
1 polymer ?
#
loop_
_entity_poly.entity_id
_entity_poly.type
_entity_poly.pdbx_seq_one_letter_code
_entity_poly.pdbx_strand_id
1 'polypeptide(L)' 'MCVSTTSNKINLNRLHNGLVIVEMLPPIDVSQYGKDQVRELAAHCRSIMEQKIAELDKEVAEREAAGKV' A
#
# COMPACT_ATOMS: atom_id res chain seq x y z
N MET A 1 7.06 1.47 3.98
CA MET A 1 6.03 2.48 3.68
C MET A 1 5.12 1.91 2.60
N CYS A 2 3.81 1.97 2.80
CA CYS A 2 2.79 1.54 1.85
C CYS A 2 1.84 2.69 1.56
N VAL A 3 1.26 2.68 0.36
CA VAL A 3 0.26 3.65 -0.07
C VAL A 3 -0.91 2.89 -0.69
N SER A 4 -2.13 3.33 -0.42
CA SER A 4 -3.33 2.81 -1.10
C SER A 4 -3.20 2.94 -2.61
N THR A 5 -3.88 2.07 -3.35
CA THR A 5 -3.81 2.02 -4.81
C THR A 5 -4.28 3.32 -5.45
N THR A 6 -3.39 3.93 -6.23
CA THR A 6 -3.67 5.14 -7.03
C THR A 6 -3.80 4.85 -8.53
N SER A 7 -3.42 3.64 -8.97
CA SER A 7 -3.55 3.20 -10.35
C SER A 7 -5.01 3.22 -10.81
N ASN A 8 -5.28 3.83 -11.96
CA ASN A 8 -6.63 4.03 -12.52
C ASN A 8 -7.64 4.81 -11.65
N LYS A 9 -7.22 5.40 -10.52
CA LYS A 9 -8.07 6.27 -9.69
C LYS A 9 -7.87 7.77 -9.96
N ILE A 10 -6.80 8.16 -10.64
CA ILE A 10 -6.48 9.56 -10.93
C ILE A 10 -7.03 9.96 -12.30
N ASN A 11 -7.93 10.95 -12.33
CA ASN A 11 -8.44 11.60 -13.51
C ASN A 11 -7.94 13.06 -13.57
N LEU A 12 -7.08 13.36 -14.55
CA LEU A 12 -6.46 14.67 -14.70
C LEU A 12 -7.45 15.81 -15.00
N ASN A 13 -8.68 15.49 -15.42
CA ASN A 13 -9.75 16.46 -15.67
C ASN A 13 -10.67 16.69 -14.44
N ARG A 14 -10.34 16.13 -13.27
CA ARG A 14 -11.09 16.33 -12.01
C ARG A 14 -10.24 17.09 -11.00
N LEU A 15 -10.86 18.08 -10.34
CA LEU A 15 -10.27 18.82 -9.21
C LEU A 15 -10.13 17.95 -7.95
N HIS A 16 -11.05 17.00 -7.73
CA HIS A 16 -11.02 16.06 -6.62
C HIS A 16 -10.96 14.62 -7.14
N ASN A 17 -9.85 13.94 -6.83
CA ASN A 17 -9.53 12.58 -7.31
C ASN A 17 -9.74 11.50 -6.23
N GLY A 18 -10.33 11.85 -5.09
CA GLY A 18 -10.57 10.95 -3.97
C GLY A 18 -9.51 11.08 -2.88
N LEU A 19 -9.37 10.01 -2.10
CA LEU A 19 -8.50 9.94 -0.93
C LEU A 19 -7.34 8.97 -1.17
N VAL A 20 -6.16 9.32 -0.67
CA VAL A 20 -4.99 8.44 -0.62
C VAL A 20 -4.57 8.28 0.84
N ILE A 21 -4.38 7.03 1.27
CA ILE A 21 -3.90 6.72 2.62
C ILE A 21 -2.48 6.18 2.52
N VAL A 22 -1.60 6.72 3.37
CA VAL A 22 -0.18 6.35 3.44
C VAL A 22 0.12 5.85 4.85
N GLU A 23 0.69 4.66 4.94
CA GLU A 23 1.03 4.03 6.23
C GLU A 23 2.50 3.59 6.27
N MET A 24 3.14 3.82 7.43
CA MET A 24 4.50 3.37 7.70
C MET A 24 4.47 1.97 8.32
N LEU A 25 4.94 0.99 7.55
CA LEU A 25 5.13 -0.37 8.03
C LEU A 25 6.30 -0.47 9.03
N PRO A 26 6.23 -1.43 9.97
CA PRO A 26 7.36 -1.73 10.85
C PRO A 26 8.59 -2.14 10.04
N PRO A 27 9.80 -1.90 10.57
CA PRO A 27 11.03 -2.31 9.92
C PRO A 27 11.11 -3.84 9.82
N ILE A 28 11.61 -4.33 8.69
CA ILE A 28 11.83 -5.76 8.46
C ILE A 28 13.26 -6.08 8.88
N ASP A 29 13.42 -7.06 9.76
CA ASP A 29 14.73 -7.54 10.15
C ASP A 29 15.35 -8.37 9.02
N VAL A 30 16.52 -7.92 8.55
CA VAL A 30 17.27 -8.55 7.46
C VAL A 30 18.47 -9.35 7.96
N SER A 31 18.72 -9.36 9.28
CA SER A 31 19.87 -10.03 9.89
C SER A 31 19.94 -11.54 9.61
N GLN A 32 18.78 -12.15 9.37
CA GLN A 32 18.64 -13.59 9.10
C GLN A 32 18.81 -13.96 7.62
N TYR A 33 18.89 -12.98 6.71
CA TYR A 33 18.95 -13.22 5.27
C TYR A 33 20.39 -13.11 4.75
N GLY A 34 20.88 -14.18 4.11
CA GLY A 34 22.14 -14.18 3.38
C GLY A 34 22.02 -13.58 1.97
N LYS A 35 23.17 -13.42 1.29
CA LYS A 35 23.23 -12.89 -0.10
C LYS A 35 22.40 -13.69 -1.10
N ASP A 36 22.25 -14.99 -0.87
CA ASP A 36 21.50 -15.88 -1.75
C ASP A 36 19.97 -15.81 -1.53
N GLN A 37 19.53 -15.23 -0.41
CA GLN A 37 18.12 -15.15 0.01
C GLN A 37 17.46 -13.80 -0.29
N VAL A 38 18.12 -12.92 -1.05
CA VAL A 38 17.60 -11.58 -1.40
C VAL A 38 16.26 -11.68 -2.13
N ARG A 39 16.07 -12.71 -2.97
CA ARG A 39 14.82 -12.94 -3.69
C ARG A 39 13.67 -13.34 -2.76
N GLU A 40 13.96 -14.15 -1.75
CA GLU A 40 13.01 -14.57 -0.72
C GLU A 40 12.62 -13.38 0.16
N LEU A 41 13.61 -12.59 0.60
CA LEU A 41 13.37 -11.34 1.33
C LEU A 41 12.49 -10.38 0.54
N ALA A 42 12.78 -10.18 -0.76
CA ALA A 42 11.97 -9.31 -1.61
C ALA A 42 10.53 -9.82 -1.76
N ALA A 43 10.33 -11.14 -1.90
CA ALA A 43 9.01 -11.75 -1.95
C ALA A 43 8.24 -11.60 -0.63
N HIS A 44 8.92 -11.76 0.51
CA HIS A 44 8.35 -11.56 1.83
C HIS A 44 7.91 -10.10 2.05
N CYS A 45 8.81 -9.14 1.78
CA CYS A 45 8.49 -7.71 1.83
C CYS A 45 7.28 -7.38 0.95
N ARG A 46 7.26 -7.92 -0.28
CA ARG A 46 6.16 -7.71 -1.22
C ARG A 46 4.84 -8.27 -0.68
N SER A 47 4.83 -9.47 -0.10
CA SER A 47 3.62 -10.07 0.46
C SER A 47 3.04 -9.24 1.60
N ILE A 48 3.89 -8.74 2.51
CA ILE A 48 3.46 -7.83 3.60
C ILE A 48 2.86 -6.55 3.02
N MET A 49 3.52 -5.95 2.02
CA MET A 49 3.03 -4.74 1.38
C MET A 49 1.69 -4.97 0.66
N GLU A 50 1.53 -6.08 -0.06
CA GLU A 50 0.28 -6.43 -0.75
C GLU A 50 -0.90 -6.59 0.22
N GLN A 51 -0.68 -7.25 1.37
CA GLN A 51 -1.69 -7.37 2.42
C GLN A 51 -2.10 -6.00 2.97
N LYS A 52 -1.11 -5.15 3.30
CA LYS A 52 -1.40 -3.81 3.82
C LYS A 52 -2.09 -2.92 2.78
N ILE A 53 -1.70 -2.99 1.52
CA ILE A 53 -2.37 -2.23 0.44
C ILE A 53 -3.84 -2.64 0.33
N ALA A 54 -4.16 -3.93 0.42
CA ALA A 54 -5.55 -4.39 0.38
C ALA A 54 -6.38 -3.89 1.57
N GLU A 55 -5.79 -3.82 2.77
CA GLU A 55 -6.44 -3.19 3.94
C GLU A 55 -6.71 -1.71 3.70
N LEU A 56 -5.70 -0.96 3.23
CA LEU A 56 -5.81 0.47 2.94
C LEU A 56 -6.83 0.75 1.83
N ASP A 57 -6.88 -0.08 0.80
CA ASP A 57 -7.83 0.07 -0.31
C ASP A 57 -9.28 -0.15 0.14
N LYS A 58 -9.49 -1.11 1.06
CA LYS A 58 -10.80 -1.30 1.69
C LYS A 58 -11.20 -0.07 2.51
N GLU A 59 -10.28 0.48 3.29
CA GLU A 59 -10.54 1.69 4.07
C GLU A 59 -10.84 2.91 3.18
N VAL A 60 -10.09 3.10 2.10
CA VAL A 60 -10.36 4.14 1.11
C VAL A 60 -11.77 3.98 0.54
N ALA A 61 -12.17 2.77 0.15
CA ALA A 61 -13.51 2.52 -0.39
C ALA A 61 -14.62 2.83 0.63
N GLU A 62 -14.42 2.48 1.91
CA GLU A 62 -15.36 2.81 2.99
C GLU A 62 -15.49 4.32 3.20
N ARG A 63 -14.37 5.07 3.18
CA ARG A 63 -14.37 6.52 3.34
C ARG A 63 -14.96 7.26 2.13
N GLU A 64 -14.69 6.76 0.92
CA GLU A 64 -15.29 7.24 -0.33
C GLU A 64 -16.82 7.02 -0.30
N ALA A 65 -17.29 5.85 0.14
CA ALA A 65 -18.72 5.54 0.27
C ALA A 65 -19.41 6.37 1.36
N ALA A 66 -18.70 6.68 2.45
CA ALA A 66 -19.21 7.53 3.53
C ALA A 66 -19.24 9.04 3.18
N GLY A 67 -18.80 9.43 1.98
CA GLY A 67 -18.76 10.83 1.56
C GLY A 67 -17.74 11.68 2.32
N LYS A 68 -16.74 11.06 2.97
CA LYS A 68 -15.67 11.74 3.70
C LYS A 68 -14.46 11.95 2.78
N VAL A 69 -14.67 12.66 1.68
CA VAL A 69 -13.67 12.95 0.63
C VAL A 69 -13.74 14.40 0.18
#